data_AF-A0A952SJ28-F1
#
_entry.id   AF-A0A952SJ28-F1
#
_cell.length_a   1.000
_cell.length_b   1.000
_cell.length_c   1.000
_cell.angle_alpha   90.00
_cell.angle_beta   90.00
_cell.angle_gamma   90.00
#
_symmetry.space_group_name_H-M   'P 1'
#
loop_
_entity.id
_entity.type
_entity.pdbx_description
1 polymer ?
#
loop_
_entity_poly.entity_id
_entity_poly.type
_entity_poly.pdbx_seq_one_letter_code
_entity_poly.pdbx_strand_id
1 'polypeptide(L)'
;MVHLSLAGRVYLDTNIFIYALEGYPAFRPALTTLFESLDRRELTAVTSELTLAEALVKPLLDRHAERQAAYLQLLQPTVSLQVVPVSREVLIAA
;
A
#
# COMPACT_ATOMS: atom_id res chain seq x y z
N MET A 1 25.86 -6.16 -6.89
CA MET A 1 24.48 -5.68 -7.17
C MET A 1 23.55 -6.81 -6.79
N VAL A 2 22.88 -6.74 -5.64
CA VAL A 2 22.00 -7.82 -5.17
C VAL A 2 20.69 -7.73 -5.95
N HIS A 3 20.41 -8.73 -6.77
CA HIS A 3 19.10 -8.86 -7.41
C HIS A 3 18.17 -9.49 -6.36
N LEU A 4 17.36 -8.67 -5.69
CA LEU A 4 16.25 -9.18 -4.89
C LEU A 4 15.21 -9.75 -5.86
N SER A 5 15.15 -11.08 -6.01
CA SER A 5 13.98 -11.71 -6.59
C SER A 5 12.92 -11.80 -5.50
N LEU A 6 12.03 -10.82 -5.46
CA LEU A 6 10.87 -10.85 -4.59
C LEU A 6 9.85 -11.80 -5.21
N ALA A 7 9.72 -13.01 -4.68
CA ALA A 7 8.71 -13.98 -5.09
C ALA A 7 7.81 -14.33 -3.89
N GLY A 8 6.50 -14.35 -4.11
CA GLY A 8 5.52 -14.72 -3.09
C GLY A 8 4.58 -13.58 -2.67
N ARG A 9 4.08 -13.66 -1.43
CA ARG A 9 3.06 -12.76 -0.89
C ARG A 9 3.68 -11.83 0.14
N VAL A 10 3.52 -10.53 -0.04
CA VAL A 10 4.08 -9.50 0.84
C VAL A 10 2.97 -8.66 1.48
N TYR A 11 3.11 -8.32 2.75
CA TYR A 11 2.26 -7.32 3.39
C TYR A 11 2.84 -5.94 3.17
N LEU A 12 2.02 -4.98 2.71
CA LEU A 12 2.41 -3.59 2.54
C LEU A 12 1.84 -2.77 3.69
N ASP A 13 2.74 -2.15 4.46
CA ASP A 13 2.36 -1.17 5.48
C ASP A 13 1.86 0.13 4.85
N THR A 14 1.11 0.93 5.61
CA THR A 14 0.55 2.22 5.17
C THR A 14 1.59 3.17 4.62
N ASN A 15 2.80 3.15 5.19
CA ASN A 15 3.91 3.98 4.73
C ASN A 15 4.26 3.77 3.25
N ILE A 16 4.12 2.55 2.72
CA ILE A 16 4.38 2.28 1.29
C ILE A 16 3.47 3.11 0.40
N PHE A 17 2.19 3.20 0.75
CA PHE A 17 1.19 3.97 0.00
C PHE A 17 1.41 5.48 0.16
N ILE A 18 1.74 5.94 1.37
CA ILE A 18 2.11 7.34 1.62
C ILE A 18 3.33 7.72 0.78
N TYR A 19 4.40 6.91 0.80
CA TYR A 19 5.62 7.22 0.07
C TYR A 19 5.42 7.25 -1.44
N ALA A 20 4.59 6.34 -1.95
CA ALA A 20 4.23 6.28 -3.35
C ALA A 20 3.40 7.50 -3.78
N LEU A 21 2.34 7.84 -3.06
CA LEU A 21 1.43 8.92 -3.44
C LEU A 21 2.05 10.31 -3.26
N GLU A 22 2.79 10.51 -2.16
CA GLU A 22 3.42 11.80 -1.85
C GLU A 22 4.80 11.98 -2.54
N GLY A 23 5.31 10.92 -3.20
CA GLY A 23 6.44 11.01 -4.11
C GLY A 23 7.82 11.20 -3.46
N TYR A 24 8.03 10.65 -2.25
CA TYR A 24 9.26 10.78 -1.47
C TYR A 24 10.49 10.24 -2.24
N PRO A 25 11.47 11.10 -2.62
CA PRO A 25 12.56 10.70 -3.52
C PRO A 25 13.43 9.54 -3.02
N ALA A 26 13.67 9.48 -1.71
CA ALA A 26 14.51 8.45 -1.09
C ALA A 26 13.96 7.03 -1.31
N PHE A 27 12.64 6.87 -1.43
CA PHE A 27 12.00 5.57 -1.58
C PHE A 27 11.68 5.21 -3.03
N ARG A 28 11.80 6.15 -3.98
CA ARG A 28 11.45 5.93 -5.39
C ARG A 28 12.10 4.68 -5.98
N PRO A 29 13.43 4.44 -5.86
CA PRO A 29 14.05 3.25 -6.46
C PRO A 29 13.45 1.94 -5.93
N ALA A 30 13.24 1.86 -4.61
CA ALA A 30 12.67 0.67 -3.98
C ALA A 30 11.20 0.46 -4.37
N LEU A 31 10.40 1.53 -4.40
CA LEU A 31 9.00 1.49 -4.81
C LEU A 31 8.84 1.12 -6.29
N THR A 32 9.71 1.64 -7.16
CA THR A 32 9.74 1.24 -8.58
C THR A 32 9.97 -0.26 -8.71
N THR A 33 10.99 -0.81 -8.05
CA THR A 33 11.24 -2.27 -8.08
C THR A 33 10.05 -3.06 -7.52
N LEU A 34 9.45 -2.62 -6.41
CA LEU A 34 8.29 -3.27 -5.81
C LEU A 34 7.09 -3.31 -6.78
N PHE A 35 6.70 -2.16 -7.31
CA PHE A 35 5.53 -2.06 -8.20
C PHE A 35 5.77 -2.78 -9.53
N GLU A 36 6.98 -2.73 -10.09
CA GLU A 36 7.30 -3.52 -11.27
C GLU A 36 7.20 -5.03 -11.03
N SER A 37 7.62 -5.53 -9.86
CA SER A 37 7.43 -6.95 -9.51
C SER A 37 5.97 -7.33 -9.30
N LEU A 38 5.14 -6.41 -8.80
CA LEU A 38 3.67 -6.59 -8.73
C LEU A 38 3.02 -6.60 -10.12
N ASP A 39 3.48 -5.75 -11.03
CA ASP A 39 3.00 -5.67 -12.41
C ASP A 39 3.39 -6.93 -13.21
N ARG A 40 4.63 -7.41 -13.03
CA ARG A 40 5.09 -8.69 -13.60
C ARG A 40 4.48 -9.91 -12.92
N ARG A 41 3.68 -9.74 -11.86
CA ARG A 41 3.05 -10.80 -11.07
C ARG A 41 4.05 -11.78 -10.43
N GLU A 42 5.27 -11.32 -10.19
CA GLU A 42 6.25 -12.03 -9.39
C GLU A 42 5.87 -11.98 -7.90
N LEU A 43 5.14 -10.93 -7.52
CA LEU A 43 4.59 -10.71 -6.20
C LEU A 43 3.08 -10.56 -6.20
N THR A 44 2.49 -10.89 -5.06
CA THR A 44 1.15 -10.43 -4.69
C THR A 44 1.24 -9.64 -3.38
N ALA A 45 0.71 -8.42 -3.38
CA ALA A 45 0.62 -7.57 -2.21
C ALA A 45 -0.68 -7.82 -1.44
N VAL A 46 -0.59 -7.66 -0.14
CA VAL A 46 -1.73 -7.61 0.78
C VAL A 46 -1.58 -6.38 1.64
N THR A 47 -2.65 -5.66 1.88
CA THR A 47 -2.76 -4.71 2.99
C THR A 47 -4.10 -4.88 3.68
N SER A 48 -4.29 -4.23 4.83
CA SER A 48 -5.56 -4.24 5.56
C SER A 48 -6.39 -2.98 5.29
N GLU A 49 -7.70 -3.07 5.54
CA GLU A 49 -8.58 -1.89 5.54
C GLU A 49 -8.16 -0.84 6.59
N LEU A 50 -7.39 -1.22 7.61
CA LEU A 50 -6.83 -0.27 8.58
C LEU A 50 -5.91 0.76 7.92
N THR A 51 -5.25 0.39 6.82
CA THR A 51 -4.40 1.30 6.04
C THR A 51 -5.18 2.50 5.48
N LEU A 52 -6.46 2.35 5.15
CA LEU A 52 -7.30 3.48 4.75
C LEU A 52 -7.45 4.47 5.90
N ALA A 53 -7.73 3.97 7.10
CA ALA A 53 -7.92 4.81 8.28
C ALA A 53 -6.65 5.61 8.59
N GLU A 54 -5.48 4.98 8.49
CA GLU A 54 -4.19 5.62 8.75
C GLU A 54 -3.80 6.63 7.65
N ALA A 55 -3.96 6.27 6.37
CA ALA A 55 -3.59 7.13 5.25
C ALA A 55 -4.48 8.38 5.12
N LEU A 56 -5.77 8.26 5.46
CA LEU A 56 -6.73 9.35 5.32
C LEU A 56 -6.65 10.41 6.42
N VAL A 57 -5.95 10.15 7.54
CA VAL A 57 -5.86 11.09 8.68
C VAL A 57 -5.44 12.49 8.21
N LYS A 58 -4.31 12.60 7.51
CA LYS A 58 -3.75 13.89 7.09
C LYS A 58 -4.61 14.59 6.03
N PRO A 59 -5.02 13.95 4.92
CA PRO A 59 -5.92 14.54 3.93
C PRO A 59 -7.28 14.99 4.48
N LEU A 60 -7.83 14.28 5.46
CA LEU A 60 -9.09 14.67 6.14
C LEU A 60 -8.89 15.90 7.01
N LEU A 61 -7.83 15.93 7.83
CA LEU A 61 -7.49 17.08 8.67
C LEU A 61 -7.29 18.35 7.85
N ASP A 62 -6.58 18.24 6.72
CA ASP A 62 -6.28 19.37 5.85
C ASP A 62 -7.43 19.71 4.88
N ARG A 63 -8.52 18.93 4.88
CA ARG A 63 -9.66 19.06 3.94
C ARG A 63 -9.23 19.00 2.45
N HIS A 64 -8.19 18.24 2.15
CA HIS A 64 -7.68 18.06 0.78
C HIS A 64 -8.45 16.95 0.04
N ALA A 65 -9.59 17.30 -0.56
CA ALA A 65 -10.47 16.35 -1.24
C ALA A 65 -9.79 15.53 -2.35
N GLU A 66 -8.91 16.15 -3.14
CA GLU A 66 -8.17 15.44 -4.21
C GLU A 66 -7.27 14.35 -3.65
N ARG A 67 -6.57 14.62 -2.54
CA ARG A 67 -5.72 13.61 -1.89
C ARG A 67 -6.53 12.50 -1.24
N GLN A 68 -7.68 12.84 -0.64
CA GLN A 68 -8.60 11.82 -0.11
C GLN A 68 -9.04 10.86 -1.23
N ALA A 69 -9.47 11.41 -2.37
CA ALA A 69 -9.85 10.61 -3.54
C ALA A 69 -8.69 9.76 -4.07
N ALA A 70 -7.47 10.32 -4.11
CA ALA A 70 -6.30 9.59 -4.57
C ALA A 70 -5.93 8.40 -3.67
N TYR A 71 -5.98 8.55 -2.33
CA TYR A 71 -5.79 7.42 -1.42
C TYR A 71 -6.89 6.36 -1.57
N LEU A 72 -8.16 6.78 -1.71
CA LEU A 72 -9.29 5.87 -1.92
C LEU A 72 -9.16 5.10 -3.24
N GLN A 73 -8.60 5.70 -4.28
CA GLN A 73 -8.34 5.04 -5.57
C GLN A 73 -7.12 4.10 -5.49
N LEU A 74 -6.05 4.53 -4.81
CA LEU A 74 -4.82 3.76 -4.66
C LEU A 74 -5.03 2.47 -3.85
N LEU A 75 -5.90 2.53 -2.83
CA LEU A 75 -6.19 1.43 -1.92
C LEU A 75 -7.41 0.59 -2.36
N GLN A 76 -7.61 0.45 -3.67
CA GLN A 76 -8.61 -0.48 -4.21
C GLN A 76 -7.99 -1.86 -4.46
N PRO A 77 -8.71 -2.96 -4.20
CA PRO A 77 -8.27 -4.28 -4.59
C PRO A 77 -8.00 -4.37 -6.09
N THR A 78 -6.89 -5.01 -6.46
CA THR A 78 -6.52 -5.35 -7.84
C THR A 78 -6.09 -6.81 -7.93
N VAL A 79 -5.70 -7.28 -9.11
CA VAL A 79 -5.12 -8.63 -9.27
C VAL A 79 -3.86 -8.81 -8.43
N SER A 80 -3.04 -7.76 -8.28
CA SER A 80 -1.75 -7.82 -7.59
C SER A 80 -1.79 -7.20 -6.19
N LEU A 81 -2.90 -6.58 -5.76
CA LEU A 81 -3.09 -6.01 -4.43
C LEU A 81 -4.42 -6.47 -3.82
N GLN A 82 -4.34 -7.18 -2.69
CA GLN A 82 -5.51 -7.50 -1.89
C GLN A 82 -5.63 -6.50 -0.73
N VAL A 83 -6.84 -6.01 -0.49
CA VAL A 83 -7.17 -5.20 0.69
C VAL A 83 -8.12 -6.03 1.53
N VAL A 84 -7.66 -6.48 2.69
CA VAL A 84 -8.41 -7.40 3.57
C VAL A 84 -9.09 -6.67 4.72
N PRO A 85 -10.35 -7.02 5.04
CA PRO A 85 -11.07 -6.42 6.16
C PRO A 85 -10.44 -6.80 7.49
N VAL A 86 -10.56 -5.89 8.46
CA VAL A 86 -10.06 -6.10 9.83
C VAL A 86 -11.25 -6.34 10.76
N SER A 87 -11.48 -7.61 11.11
CA SER A 87 -12.49 -7.99 12.10
C SER A 87 -11.90 -8.03 13.51
N ARG A 88 -12.76 -8.13 14.52
CA ARG A 88 -12.32 -8.27 15.92
C ARG A 88 -11.48 -9.55 16.13
N GLU A 89 -11.83 -10.63 15.44
CA GLU A 89 -11.10 -11.90 15.49
C GLU A 89 -9.69 -11.74 14.95
N VAL A 90 -9.53 -11.02 13.82
CA VAL A 90 -8.21 -10.72 13.24
C VAL A 90 -7.36 -9.91 14.25
N LEU A 91 -7.96 -8.92 14.91
CA LEU A 91 -7.26 -8.10 15.90
C LEU A 91 -6.84 -8.89 17.14
N ILE A 92 -7.64 -9.86 17.59
CA ILE A 92 -7.33 -10.68 18.77
C ILE A 92 -6.27 -11.75 18.47
N ALA A 93 -6.21 -12.25 17.23
CA ALA A 93 -5.29 -13.31 16.84
C ALA A 93 -3.88 -12.84 16.46
N ALA A 94 -3.65 -11.52 16.40
CA ALA A 94 -2.39 -10.89 15.98
C ALA A 94 -1.28 -10.98 17.04
#